data_AF-A0A928WXF3-F1
#
_entry.id   AF-A0A928WXF3-F1
#
_cell.length_a   1.000
_cell.length_b   1.000
_cell.length_c   1.000
_cell.angle_alpha   90.00
_cell.angle_beta   90.00
_cell.angle_gamma   90.00
#
_symmetry.space_group_name_H-M   'P 1'
#
loop_
_entity.id
_entity.type
_entity.pdbx_description
1 polymer ?
#
loop_
_entity_poly.entity_id
_entity_poly.type
_entity_poly.pdbx_seq_one_letter_code
_entity_poly.pdbx_strand_id
1 'polypeptide(L)'
;MQTTDTTPFPELDLARNSWNFLEVWIDPMQSPPYLLMLLGDKSGHCQILDPAEQYKLIKRCESYAQAQLWLLEDEYEPLQGRLLEAELL
;
A
#
# COMPACT_ATOMS: atom_id res chain seq x y z
N MET A 1 -31.24 -21.72 11.58
CA MET A 1 -30.93 -20.31 11.31
C MET A 1 -29.92 -19.88 12.36
N GLN A 2 -28.63 -19.90 12.04
CA GLN A 2 -27.57 -19.47 12.95
C GLN A 2 -27.18 -18.06 12.52
N THR A 3 -27.50 -17.08 13.35
CA THR A 3 -27.08 -15.69 13.19
C THR A 3 -25.65 -15.59 13.69
N THR A 4 -24.70 -15.51 12.75
CA THR A 4 -23.33 -15.16 13.06
C THR A 4 -23.32 -13.69 13.48
N ASP A 5 -22.96 -13.44 14.75
CA ASP A 5 -22.60 -12.13 15.27
C ASP A 5 -21.36 -11.65 14.49
N THR A 6 -21.60 -10.90 13.41
CA THR A 6 -20.56 -10.15 12.72
C THR A 6 -20.24 -8.95 13.61
N THR A 7 -19.32 -9.11 14.54
CA THR A 7 -18.61 -7.98 15.13
C THR A 7 -17.98 -7.21 13.97
N PRO A 8 -18.41 -5.98 13.66
CA PRO A 8 -17.73 -5.19 12.65
C PRO A 8 -16.30 -5.00 13.14
N PHE A 9 -15.32 -5.43 12.35
CA PHE A 9 -13.95 -4.96 12.52
C PHE A 9 -14.00 -3.44 12.65
N PRO A 10 -13.24 -2.82 13.56
CA PRO A 10 -13.23 -1.37 13.64
C PRO A 10 -12.89 -0.88 12.24
N GLU A 11 -13.85 -0.23 11.58
CA GLU A 11 -13.61 0.50 10.35
C GLU A 11 -12.43 1.41 10.70
N LEU A 12 -11.30 1.16 10.05
CA LEU A 12 -10.18 2.09 10.06
C LEU A 12 -10.78 3.37 9.47
N ASP A 13 -11.28 4.26 10.35
CA ASP A 13 -11.75 5.60 10.06
C ASP A 13 -10.53 6.47 9.72
N LEU A 14 -9.79 6.01 8.70
CA LEU A 14 -8.73 6.75 8.03
C LEU A 14 -9.31 7.96 7.29
N ALA A 15 -10.63 8.05 7.15
CA ALA A 15 -11.35 9.17 6.53
C ALA A 15 -11.28 10.47 7.35
N ARG A 16 -10.77 10.45 8.58
CA ARG A 16 -10.36 11.66 9.34
C ARG A 16 -8.89 12.03 9.18
N ASN A 17 -8.09 11.17 8.57
CA ASN A 17 -6.64 11.30 8.51
C ASN A 17 -6.26 11.97 7.18
N SER A 18 -5.35 12.94 7.23
CA SER A 18 -4.94 13.82 6.12
C SER A 18 -4.23 13.11 4.94
N TRP A 19 -4.34 11.79 4.84
CA TRP A 19 -3.62 10.91 3.93
C TRP A 19 -4.51 10.48 2.77
N ASN A 20 -4.02 10.70 1.56
CA ASN A 20 -4.67 10.32 0.31
C ASN A 20 -3.89 9.14 -0.29
N PHE A 21 -4.61 8.16 -0.82
CA PHE A 21 -4.00 7.13 -1.64
C PHE A 21 -3.32 7.77 -2.86
N LEU A 22 -2.08 7.37 -3.14
CA LEU A 22 -1.33 7.80 -4.32
C LEU A 22 -1.29 6.68 -5.35
N GLU A 23 -0.69 5.55 -4.99
CA GLU A 23 -0.47 4.42 -5.90
C GLU A 23 -0.10 3.13 -5.15
N VAL A 24 0.02 2.04 -5.90
CA VAL A 24 0.44 0.72 -5.43
C VAL A 24 1.82 0.42 -5.99
N TRP A 25 2.65 -0.21 -5.17
CA TRP A 25 3.96 -0.72 -5.55
C TRP A 25 3.98 -2.23 -5.41
N ILE A 26 4.65 -2.91 -6.33
CA ILE A 26 4.71 -4.37 -6.39
C ILE A 26 6.14 -4.87 -6.30
N ASP A 27 6.36 -5.98 -5.61
CA ASP A 27 7.55 -6.82 -5.81
C ASP A 27 7.17 -7.90 -6.83
N PRO A 28 7.65 -7.81 -8.08
CA PRO A 28 7.32 -8.75 -9.14
C PRO A 28 8.01 -10.11 -8.97
N MET A 29 9.05 -10.21 -8.13
CA MET A 29 9.81 -11.46 -7.93
C MET A 29 9.03 -12.49 -7.08
N GLN A 30 7.95 -12.06 -6.43
CA GLN A 30 7.05 -12.94 -5.69
C GLN A 30 5.86 -13.39 -6.55
N SER A 31 5.37 -14.61 -6.32
CA SER A 31 4.19 -15.15 -7.02
C SER A 31 3.13 -15.60 -6.00
N PRO A 32 1.98 -14.90 -5.90
CA PRO A 32 1.65 -13.64 -6.60
C PRO A 32 2.54 -12.47 -6.15
N PRO A 33 2.67 -11.38 -6.94
CA PRO A 33 3.47 -10.22 -6.56
C PRO A 33 3.06 -9.68 -5.19
N TYR A 34 4.06 -9.28 -4.40
CA TYR A 34 3.79 -8.65 -3.12
C TYR A 34 3.40 -7.19 -3.33
N LEU A 35 2.49 -6.65 -2.51
CA LEU A 35 1.89 -5.33 -2.72
C LEU A 35 2.17 -4.43 -1.52
N LEU A 36 2.62 -3.21 -1.78
CA LEU A 36 2.67 -2.12 -0.81
C LEU A 36 1.84 -0.94 -1.32
N MET A 37 1.25 -0.20 -0.39
CA MET A 37 0.46 0.99 -0.69
C MET A 37 1.20 2.26 -0.29
N LEU A 38 1.25 3.22 -1.21
CA LEU A 38 1.80 4.55 -0.94
C LEU A 38 0.67 5.56 -0.74
N LEU A 39 0.70 6.25 0.40
CA LEU A 39 -0.22 7.33 0.75
C LEU A 39 0.56 8.64 0.91
N GLY A 40 -0.08 9.77 0.61
CA GLY A 40 0.50 11.11 0.75
C GLY A 40 -0.43 12.09 1.45
N ASP A 41 0.13 12.98 2.29
CA ASP A 41 -0.62 14.06 2.91
C ASP A 41 -0.55 15.38 2.12
N LYS A 42 -1.30 16.40 2.56
CA LYS A 42 -1.32 17.73 1.93
C LYS A 42 0.01 18.49 2.05
N SER A 43 0.89 18.08 2.96
CA SER A 43 2.21 18.67 3.18
C SER A 43 3.29 17.99 2.33
N GLY A 44 2.96 16.90 1.65
CA GLY A 44 3.87 16.14 0.80
C GLY A 44 4.55 14.97 1.52
N HIS A 45 4.29 14.75 2.82
CA HIS A 45 4.80 13.57 3.50
C HIS A 45 4.10 12.33 2.95
N CYS A 46 4.79 11.19 3.04
CA CYS A 46 4.30 9.91 2.53
C CYS A 46 4.34 8.81 3.60
N GLN A 47 3.45 7.83 3.45
CA GLN A 47 3.42 6.61 4.24
C GLN A 47 3.35 5.39 3.32
N ILE A 48 4.17 4.39 3.63
CA ILE A 48 4.11 3.07 2.99
C ILE A 48 3.41 2.13 3.95
N LEU A 49 2.31 1.54 3.50
CA LEU A 49 1.48 0.60 4.26
C LEU A 49 1.51 -0.78 3.61
N ASP A 50 1.43 -1.81 4.46
CA ASP A 50 1.29 -3.20 4.05
C ASP A 50 -0.17 -3.65 4.18
N PRO A 51 -0.91 -3.83 3.07
CA PRO A 51 -2.29 -4.27 3.11
C PRO A 51 -2.45 -5.75 3.55
N ALA A 52 -1.43 -6.60 3.38
CA ALA A 52 -1.47 -7.99 3.82
C ALA A 52 -1.36 -8.10 5.36
N GLU A 53 -0.65 -7.15 6.00
CA GLU A 53 -0.54 -7.03 7.45
C GLU A 53 -1.54 -6.02 8.06
N GLN A 54 -2.81 -6.05 7.65
CA GLN A 54 -3.87 -5.17 8.19
C GLN A 54 -3.56 -3.66 8.08
N TYR A 55 -2.99 -3.23 6.95
CA TYR A 55 -2.57 -1.84 6.70
C TYR A 55 -1.51 -1.32 7.68
N LYS A 56 -0.63 -2.21 8.14
CA LYS A 56 0.49 -1.84 9.02
C LYS A 56 1.38 -0.80 8.35
N LEU A 57 1.79 0.20 9.13
CA LEU A 57 2.76 1.20 8.70
C LEU A 57 4.16 0.60 8.62
N ILE A 58 4.70 0.52 7.42
CA ILE A 58 6.07 0.05 7.15
C ILE A 58 7.05 1.21 7.29
N LYS A 59 6.74 2.36 6.67
CA LYS A 59 7.64 3.50 6.62
C LYS A 59 6.91 4.83 6.56
N ARG A 60 7.47 5.84 7.22
CA ARG A 60 7.16 7.25 7.00
C ARG A 60 8.28 7.90 6.21
N CYS A 61 7.91 8.74 5.25
CA CYS A 61 8.82 9.48 4.41
C CYS A 61 8.44 10.96 4.39
N GLU A 62 9.42 11.83 4.32
CA GLU A 62 9.23 13.29 4.29
C GLU A 62 8.76 13.78 2.91
N SER A 63 8.88 12.94 1.88
CA SER A 63 8.45 13.26 0.52
C SER A 63 8.18 12.00 -0.30
N TYR A 64 7.47 12.17 -1.41
CA TYR A 64 7.31 11.14 -2.44
C TYR A 64 8.65 10.59 -2.93
N ALA A 65 9.62 11.48 -3.23
CA ALA A 65 10.93 11.07 -3.74
C ALA A 65 11.68 10.15 -2.76
N GLN A 66 11.57 10.42 -1.45
CA GLN A 66 12.16 9.56 -0.44
C GLN A 66 11.44 8.21 -0.33
N ALA A 67 10.12 8.18 -0.44
CA ALA A 67 9.36 6.93 -0.47
C ALA A 67 9.71 6.10 -1.71
N GLN A 68 9.78 6.74 -2.87
CA GLN A 68 10.16 6.12 -4.14
C GLN A 68 11.56 5.50 -4.08
N LEU A 69 12.55 6.24 -3.56
CA LEU A 69 13.92 5.71 -3.38
C LEU A 69 13.93 4.48 -2.49
N TRP A 70 13.21 4.49 -1.36
CA TRP A 70 13.14 3.37 -0.44
C TRP A 70 12.50 2.13 -1.09
N LEU A 71 11.45 2.32 -1.89
CA LEU A 71 10.77 1.22 -2.59
C LEU A 71 11.66 0.61 -3.68
N LEU A 72 12.36 1.45 -4.45
CA LEU A 72 13.29 1.01 -5.49
C LEU A 72 14.53 0.30 -4.92
N GLU A 73 14.95 0.62 -3.69
CA GLU A 73 16.06 -0.07 -3.01
C GLU A 73 15.74 -1.56 -2.74
N ASP A 74 14.48 -1.88 -2.49
CA ASP A 74 13.97 -3.25 -2.28
C ASP A 74 13.34 -3.84 -3.57
N GLU A 75 13.69 -3.28 -4.75
CA GLU A 75 13.26 -3.77 -6.07
C GLU A 75 11.74 -3.73 -6.33
N TYR A 76 10.99 -2.94 -5.53
CA TYR A 76 9.59 -2.70 -5.82
C TYR A 76 9.44 -1.78 -7.04
N GLU A 77 8.37 -2.02 -7.82
CA GLU A 77 8.02 -1.24 -9.00
C GLU A 77 6.62 -0.61 -8.84
N PRO A 78 6.38 0.61 -9.36
CA PRO A 78 5.05 1.21 -9.31
C PRO A 78 4.12 0.47 -10.27
N LEU A 79 2.97 0.04 -9.77
CA LEU A 79 1.97 -0.65 -10.59
C LEU A 79 1.28 0.34 -11.54
N GLN A 80 1.52 0.19 -12.84
CA GLN A 80 0.85 0.97 -13.87
C GLN A 80 -0.26 0.16 -14.55
N GLY A 81 -1.51 0.62 -14.43
CA GLY A 81 -2.63 0.00 -15.15
C GLY A 81 -3.02 -1.39 -14.63
N ARG A 82 -3.21 -2.35 -15.54
CA ARG A 82 -3.53 -3.75 -15.20
C ARG A 82 -2.31 -4.61 -15.48
N LEU A 83 -1.83 -5.31 -14.45
CA LEU A 83 -0.84 -6.39 -14.59
C LEU A 83 -1.40 -7.49 -15.50
N LEU A 84 -0.74 -7.74 -16.61
CA LEU A 84 -0.99 -8.90 -17.46
C LEU A 84 -0.11 -10.06 -16.99
N GLU A 85 -0.58 -11.30 -17.13
CA GLU A 85 0.17 -12.50 -16.73
C GLU A 85 1.53 -12.61 -17.45
N ALA A 86 1.66 -12.04 -18.65
CA ALA A 86 2.92 -11.98 -19.39
C ALA A 86 3.98 -11.03 -18.79
N GLU A 87 3.59 -10.16 -17.85
CA GLU A 87 4.47 -9.21 -17.17
C GLU A 87 4.97 -9.76 -15.81
N LEU A 88 4.46 -10.92 -15.38
CA LEU A 88 4.94 -11.69 -14.23
C LEU A 88 6.06 -12.63 -14.70
N LEU A 89 7.29 -12.11 -14.81
CA LEU A 89 8.46 -12.87 -15.27
C LEU A 89 9.32 -13.36 -14.12
#